data_AF-A0A944HPQ0-F1
#
_entry.id   AF-A0A944HPQ0-F1
#
_cell.length_a   1.000
_cell.length_b   1.000
_cell.length_c   1.000
_cell.angle_alpha   90.00
_cell.angle_beta   90.00
_cell.angle_gamma   90.00
#
_symmetry.space_group_name_H-M   'P 1'
#
loop_
_entity.id
_entity.type
_entity.pdbx_description
1 polymer ?
#
loop_
_entity_poly.entity_id
_entity_poly.type
_entity_poly.pdbx_seq_one_letter_code
_entity_poly.pdbx_strand_id
1 'polypeptide(L)' 'MRPDDDHDDHQPLFIRQRYGTRWVYHHRNPAGLALIVITPIVAVAALLLLTHGAPR' A
#
# COMPACT_ATOMS: atom_id res chain seq x y z
N MET A 1 13.57 -22.26 -16.28
CA MET A 1 12.50 -21.76 -15.41
C MET A 1 13.05 -21.79 -13.99
N ARG A 2 13.38 -20.63 -13.41
CA ARG A 2 14.01 -20.51 -12.09
C ARG A 2 12.89 -20.19 -11.09
N PRO A 3 12.65 -21.03 -10.06
CA PRO A 3 11.47 -20.90 -9.18
C PRO A 3 11.72 -19.93 -8.01
N ASP A 4 12.46 -18.85 -8.23
CA ASP A 4 12.90 -17.94 -7.16
C ASP A 4 12.19 -16.56 -7.19
N ASP A 5 11.34 -16.29 -8.19
CA ASP A 5 10.76 -14.96 -8.41
C ASP A 5 9.33 -14.77 -7.82
N ASP A 6 8.70 -15.83 -7.30
CA ASP A 6 7.29 -15.78 -6.82
C ASP A 6 7.12 -15.38 -5.33
N HIS A 7 8.19 -15.03 -4.61
CA HIS A 7 8.12 -14.77 -3.16
C HIS A 7 8.05 -13.29 -2.77
N ASP A 8 8.29 -12.34 -3.67
CA ASP A 8 8.24 -10.92 -3.32
C ASP A 8 6.80 -10.39 -3.25
N ASP A 9 5.87 -10.96 -4.01
CA ASP A 9 4.46 -10.54 -4.05
C ASP A 9 3.64 -11.04 -2.85
N HIS A 10 4.19 -11.93 -2.03
CA HIS A 10 3.49 -12.54 -0.88
C HIS A 10 4.11 -12.16 0.47
N GLN A 11 5.08 -11.25 0.49
CA GLN A 11 5.58 -10.74 1.77
C GLN A 11 4.45 -9.98 2.48
N PRO A 12 4.14 -10.30 3.74
CA PRO A 12 3.10 -9.59 4.49
C PRO A 12 3.51 -8.12 4.73
N LEU A 13 2.56 -7.19 4.56
CA LEU A 13 2.75 -5.73 4.77
C LEU A 13 3.27 -5.40 6.18
N PHE A 14 2.88 -6.23 7.14
CA PHE A 14 3.25 -6.11 8.53
C PHE A 14 3.96 -7.38 8.97
N ILE A 15 5.20 -7.25 9.39
CA ILE A 15 5.95 -8.36 9.98
C ILE A 15 5.82 -8.25 11.49
N ARG A 16 5.38 -9.34 12.11
CA ARG A 16 5.39 -9.48 13.57
C ARG A 16 6.84 -9.73 14.01
N GLN A 17 7.38 -8.89 14.89
CA GLN A 17 8.66 -9.19 15.51
C GLN A 17 8.57 -10.49 16.31
N ARG A 18 9.48 -11.44 16.05
CA ARG A 18 9.51 -12.80 16.61
C ARG A 18 9.45 -12.88 18.15
N TYR A 19 9.79 -11.79 18.84
CA TYR A 19 9.84 -11.70 20.31
C TYR A 19 9.03 -10.53 20.90
N GLY A 20 8.04 -9.98 20.18
CA GLY A 20 7.17 -8.94 20.72
C GLY A 20 5.87 -8.73 19.95
N THR A 21 4.88 -8.09 20.57
CA THR A 21 3.60 -7.67 19.95
C THR A 21 3.77 -6.46 19.01
N ARG A 22 5.01 -6.13 18.63
CA ARG A 22 5.30 -4.97 17.79
C ARG A 22 5.21 -5.36 16.33
N TRP A 23 4.23 -4.76 15.66
CA TRP A 23 4.08 -4.80 14.21
C TRP A 23 5.02 -3.77 13.60
N VAL A 24 5.92 -4.22 12.74
CA VAL A 24 6.86 -3.34 12.04
C VAL A 24 6.50 -3.34 10.56
N TYR A 25 6.41 -2.14 9.99
CA TYR A 25 6.18 -1.95 8.57
C TYR A 25 7.42 -2.41 7.79
N HIS A 26 7.23 -3.31 6.83
CA HIS A 26 8.32 -3.75 5.99
C HIS A 26 8.50 -2.76 4.84
N HIS A 27 9.49 -1.87 4.94
CA HIS A 27 9.75 -0.83 3.95
C HIS A 27 10.03 -1.37 2.53
N ARG A 28 10.47 -2.63 2.42
CA ARG A 28 10.70 -3.32 1.14
C ARG A 28 9.45 -3.98 0.55
N ASN A 29 8.28 -3.86 1.19
CA ASN A 29 7.06 -4.44 0.65
C ASN A 29 6.45 -3.53 -0.45
N PRO A 30 6.44 -3.96 -1.72
CA PRO A 30 5.96 -3.15 -2.83
C PRO A 30 4.47 -2.79 -2.70
N ALA A 31 3.64 -3.64 -2.07
CA ALA A 31 2.22 -3.35 -1.86
C ALA A 31 2.01 -2.20 -0.86
N GLY A 32 2.88 -2.08 0.15
CA GLY A 32 2.79 -1.02 1.14
C GLY A 32 3.14 0.32 0.52
N LEU A 33 4.17 0.34 -0.32
CA LEU A 33 4.56 1.52 -1.10
C LEU A 33 3.48 1.89 -2.11
N ALA A 34 2.90 0.90 -2.80
CA ALA A 34 1.80 1.11 -3.73
C ALA A 34 0.60 1.78 -3.04
N LEU A 35 0.21 1.33 -1.84
CA LEU A 35 -0.87 1.95 -1.07
C LEU A 35 -0.56 3.40 -0.67
N ILE A 36 0.68 3.69 -0.25
CA ILE A 36 1.11 5.06 0.09
C ILE A 36 1.01 5.98 -1.13
N VAL A 37 1.34 5.49 -2.33
CA VAL A 37 1.27 6.26 -3.57
C VAL A 37 -0.16 6.41 -4.08
N ILE A 38 -0.98 5.36 -4.00
CA ILE A 38 -2.37 5.36 -4.50
C ILE A 38 -3.27 6.24 -3.62
N THR A 39 -3.05 6.24 -2.30
CA THR A 39 -3.88 6.99 -1.34
C THR A 39 -4.05 8.48 -1.68
N PRO A 40 -2.97 9.29 -1.87
CA PRO A 40 -3.12 10.71 -2.21
C PRO A 40 -3.74 10.92 -3.59
N ILE A 41 -3.49 10.03 -4.57
CA ILE A 41 -4.07 10.13 -5.91
C ILE A 41 -5.60 9.99 -5.82
N VAL A 42 -6.08 8.97 -5.10
CA VAL A 42 -7.51 8.75 -4.88
C VAL A 42 -8.14 9.91 -4.11
N ALA A 43 -7.47 10.43 -3.08
CA ALA A 43 -7.95 11.57 -2.31
C ALA A 43 -8.13 12.82 -3.17
N VAL A 44 -7.14 13.15 -4.02
CA VAL A 44 -7.21 14.29 -4.94
C VAL A 44 -8.29 14.07 -5.99
N ALA A 45 -8.38 12.89 -6.59
CA ALA A 45 -9.41 12.57 -7.58
C ALA A 45 -10.83 12.70 -7.00
N ALA A 46 -11.05 12.19 -5.78
CA ALA A 46 -12.32 12.33 -5.08
C ALA A 46 -12.66 13.80 -4.77
N LEU A 47 -11.67 14.59 -4.32
CA LEU A 47 -11.85 16.02 -4.07
C LEU A 47 -12.21 16.77 -5.35
N LEU A 48 -11.53 16.48 -6.46
CA LEU A 48 -11.83 17.06 -7.77
C LEU A 48 -13.24 16.67 -8.21
N LEU A 49 -13.63 15.40 -8.06
CA LEU A 49 -14.97 14.94 -8.40
C LEU A 49 -16.06 15.66 -7.59
N LEU A 50 -15.86 15.85 -6.29
CA LEU A 50 -16.81 16.57 -5.43
C LEU A 50 -16.90 18.06 -5.78
N THR A 51 -15.79 18.69 -6.15
CA THR A 51 -15.75 20.12 -6.48
C THR A 51 -16.26 20.42 -7.89
N HIS A 52 -16.05 19.51 -8.85
CA HIS A 52 -16.46 19.67 -10.25
C HIS A 52 -17.84 19.05 -10.53
N GLY A 53 -18.26 18.07 -9.73
CA GLY A 53 -19.54 17.38 -9.83
C GLY A 53 -20.65 17.96 -8.96
N ALA A 54 -20.36 18.95 -8.10
CA ALA A 54 -21.40 19.72 -7.43
C ALA A 54 -22.16 20.55 -8.49
N PRO A 55 -23.40 20.17 -8.86
CA PRO A 55 -24.20 21.01 -9.74
C PRO A 55 -24.49 22.30 -8.95
N ARG A 56 -24.08 23.43 -9.51
CA ARG A 56 -24.48 24.76 -9.01
C ARG A 56 -25.96 25.00 -9.28
#